data_AF-A0A1W1X5T7-F1
#
_entry.id   AF-A0A1W1X5T7-F1
#
_cell.length_a   1.000
_cell.length_b   1.000
_cell.length_c   1.000
_cell.angle_alpha   90.00
_cell.angle_beta   90.00
_cell.angle_gamma   90.00
#
_symmetry.space_group_name_H-M   'P 1'
#
loop_
_entity.id
_entity.type
_entity.pdbx_description
1 polymer ?
#
loop_
_entity_poly.entity_id
_entity_poly.type
_entity_poly.pdbx_seq_one_letter_code
_entity_poly.pdbx_strand_id
1 'polypeptide(L)'
;MMISETVNLSASITLKDGTGTDIIVAYVTTSLDGGTENFNIALSVQNKVLLDTAGATNTVGETAAQQYTEFETAVKARAKELGYVIFA
;
A
#
# COMPACT_ATOMS: atom_id res chain seq x y z
N MET A 1 -28.82 -14.04 6.83
CA MET A 1 -28.46 -12.62 6.68
C MET A 1 -27.06 -12.59 6.10
N MET A 2 -26.91 -12.16 4.85
CA MET A 2 -25.58 -11.99 4.27
C MET A 2 -25.03 -10.67 4.83
N ILE A 3 -24.01 -10.73 5.67
CA ILE A 3 -23.31 -9.54 6.16
C ILE A 3 -22.21 -9.27 5.15
N SER A 4 -22.34 -8.18 4.38
CA SER A 4 -21.28 -7.67 3.52
C SER A 4 -20.40 -6.73 4.36
N GLU A 5 -19.15 -7.13 4.60
CA GLU A 5 -18.15 -6.34 5.31
C GLU A 5 -17.28 -5.56 4.30
N THR A 6 -17.07 -4.27 4.57
CA THR A 6 -16.13 -3.43 3.81
C THR A 6 -14.93 -3.12 4.70
N VAL A 7 -13.73 -3.51 4.26
CA VAL A 7 -12.48 -3.25 5.00
C VAL A 7 -11.64 -2.24 4.22
N ASN A 8 -11.36 -1.10 4.85
CA ASN A 8 -10.47 -0.09 4.28
C ASN A 8 -9.07 -0.25 4.88
N LEU A 9 -8.04 -0.33 4.02
CA LEU A 9 -6.64 -0.38 4.45
C LEU A 9 -5.89 0.78 3.80
N SER A 10 -4.99 1.38 4.58
CA SER A 10 -4.17 2.50 4.12
C SER A 10 -2.80 2.47 4.76
N ALA A 11 -1.79 2.85 4.01
CA ALA A 11 -0.43 3.08 4.51
C ALA A 11 0.22 4.28 3.80
N SER A 12 1.38 4.67 4.30
CA SER A 12 2.23 5.70 3.70
C SER A 12 3.52 5.07 3.22
N ILE A 13 3.97 5.48 2.03
CA ILE A 13 5.33 5.21 1.58
C ILE A 13 6.19 6.39 2.00
N THR A 14 7.29 6.12 2.69
CA THR A 14 8.25 7.12 3.16
C THR A 14 9.62 6.91 2.54
N LEU A 15 10.34 8.00 2.30
CA LEU A 15 11.72 7.99 1.82
C LEU A 15 12.48 9.14 2.49
N LYS A 16 13.81 8.97 2.64
CA LYS A 16 14.68 10.03 3.18
C LYS A 16 14.75 11.22 2.24
N ASP A 17 14.54 12.42 2.78
CA ASP A 17 14.81 13.68 2.09
C ASP A 17 16.32 14.03 2.12
N GLY A 18 16.67 15.20 1.57
CA GLY A 18 18.06 15.68 1.54
C GLY A 18 18.69 15.94 2.91
N THR A 19 17.91 15.93 3.99
CA THR A 19 18.38 16.05 5.38
C THR A 19 18.55 14.69 6.06
N GLY A 20 18.15 13.61 5.40
CA GLY A 20 18.14 12.26 5.95
C GLY A 20 16.90 11.92 6.77
N THR A 21 15.86 12.76 6.73
CA THR A 21 14.59 12.53 7.45
C THR A 21 13.58 11.84 6.54
N ASP A 22 12.86 10.85 7.07
CA ASP A 22 11.76 10.22 6.33
C ASP A 22 10.60 11.19 6.14
N ILE A 23 10.24 11.41 4.87
CA ILE A 23 9.05 12.16 4.49
C ILE A 23 8.09 11.24 3.73
N ILE A 24 6.80 11.54 3.81
CA ILE A 24 5.78 10.82 3.04
C ILE A 24 5.90 11.20 1.57
N VAL A 25 6.14 10.21 0.71
CA VAL A 25 6.23 10.40 -0.74
C VAL A 25 4.97 9.94 -1.47
N ALA A 26 4.21 9.03 -0.87
CA ALA A 26 2.91 8.61 -1.38
C ALA A 26 2.02 8.02 -0.27
N TYR A 27 0.71 8.04 -0.51
CA TYR A 27 -0.27 7.27 0.25
C TYR A 27 -0.76 6.10 -0.60
N VAL A 28 -0.83 4.91 0.00
CA VAL A 28 -1.46 3.73 -0.60
C VAL A 28 -2.75 3.43 0.14
N THR A 29 -3.84 3.19 -0.59
CA THR A 29 -5.13 2.86 -0.02
C THR A 29 -5.82 1.76 -0.81
N THR A 30 -6.70 1.02 -0.16
CA THR A 30 -7.56 0.01 -0.79
C THR A 30 -8.84 -0.13 0.02
N SER A 31 -9.90 -0.56 -0.64
CA SER A 31 -11.13 -0.99 -0.01
C SER A 31 -11.45 -2.40 -0.48
N LEU A 32 -11.75 -3.30 0.44
CA LEU A 32 -12.18 -4.66 0.16
C LEU A 32 -13.66 -4.75 0.50
N ASP A 33 -14.52 -4.80 -0.51
CA ASP A 33 -15.96 -4.95 -0.36
C ASP A 33 -16.40 -6.40 -0.58
N GLY A 34 -16.70 -7.12 0.51
CA GLY A 34 -17.11 -8.52 0.44
C GLY A 34 -18.43 -8.79 -0.30
N GLY A 35 -19.21 -7.75 -0.64
CA GLY A 35 -20.40 -7.88 -1.47
C GLY A 35 -20.13 -7.89 -2.97
N THR A 36 -19.06 -7.20 -3.40
CA THR A 36 -18.68 -7.08 -4.83
C THR A 36 -17.39 -7.83 -5.18
N GLU A 37 -16.65 -8.28 -4.17
CA GLU A 37 -15.33 -8.93 -4.28
C GLU A 37 -14.34 -8.10 -5.12
N ASN A 38 -14.50 -6.77 -5.12
CA ASN A 38 -13.63 -5.87 -5.86
C ASN A 38 -12.33 -5.62 -5.08
N PHE A 39 -11.21 -5.61 -5.80
CA PHE A 39 -9.89 -5.34 -5.27
C PHE A 39 -9.20 -4.25 -6.10
N ASN A 40 -8.87 -3.13 -5.47
CA ASN A 40 -8.11 -2.05 -6.10
C ASN A 40 -7.19 -1.33 -5.09
N ILE A 41 -5.90 -1.27 -5.40
CA ILE A 41 -4.96 -0.43 -4.65
C ILE A 41 -4.80 0.90 -5.41
N ALA A 42 -5.09 2.00 -4.73
CA ALA A 42 -4.85 3.36 -5.21
C ALA A 42 -3.56 3.93 -4.61
N LEU A 43 -2.81 4.67 -5.42
CA LEU A 43 -1.58 5.37 -5.01
C LEU A 43 -1.76 6.88 -5.25
N SER A 44 -1.59 7.68 -4.19
CA SER A 44 -1.58 9.14 -4.26
C SER A 44 -0.18 9.67 -3.99
N VAL A 45 0.52 10.08 -5.04
CA VAL A 45 1.92 10.53 -4.97
C VAL A 45 2.00 12.00 -4.56
N GLN A 46 2.74 12.26 -3.48
CA GLN A 46 2.98 13.60 -2.94
C GLN A 46 4.34 14.16 -3.38
N ASN A 47 5.35 13.30 -3.57
CA ASN A 47 6.68 13.69 -4.00
C ASN A 47 7.20 12.74 -5.09
N LYS A 48 6.90 13.08 -6.35
CA LYS A 48 7.27 12.27 -7.52
C LYS A 48 8.78 12.19 -7.71
N VAL A 49 9.50 13.28 -7.49
CA VAL A 49 10.96 13.32 -7.69
C VAL A 49 11.66 12.33 -6.77
N LEU A 50 11.29 12.33 -5.49
CA LEU A 50 11.88 11.41 -4.53
C LEU A 50 11.45 9.96 -4.77
N LEU A 51 10.19 9.74 -5.16
CA LEU A 51 9.68 8.41 -5.52
C LEU A 51 10.41 7.80 -6.74
N ASP A 52 10.74 8.62 -7.74
CA ASP A 52 11.43 8.19 -8.96
C ASP A 52 12.97 8.11 -8.78
N THR A 53 13.50 8.53 -7.63
CA THR A 53 14.95 8.52 -7.36
C THR A 53 15.43 7.09 -7.14
N ALA A 54 16.27 6.59 -8.04
CA ALA A 54 16.82 5.24 -7.96
C ALA A 54 17.62 5.03 -6.66
N GLY A 55 17.30 3.98 -5.92
CA GLY A 55 17.98 3.64 -4.66
C GLY A 55 17.57 4.52 -3.46
N ALA A 56 16.58 5.40 -3.61
CA ALA A 56 16.01 6.09 -2.46
C ALA A 56 15.42 5.07 -1.47
N THR A 57 15.73 5.27 -0.19
CA THR A 57 15.30 4.41 0.91
C THR A 57 14.81 5.25 2.07
N ASN A 58 13.95 4.69 2.91
CA ASN A 58 13.63 5.25 4.22
C ASN A 58 14.79 5.05 5.23
N THR A 59 14.60 5.47 6.47
CA THR A 59 15.61 5.33 7.53
C THR A 59 15.96 3.88 7.84
N VAL A 60 15.02 2.95 7.66
CA VAL A 60 15.23 1.50 7.88
C VAL A 60 15.82 0.78 6.67
N GLY A 61 16.04 1.48 5.55
CA GLY A 61 16.68 0.94 4.35
C GLY A 61 15.73 0.33 3.32
N GLU A 62 14.43 0.53 3.45
CA GLU A 62 13.43 0.04 2.50
C GLU A 62 13.20 1.03 1.37
N THR A 63 13.12 0.51 0.16
CA THR A 63 12.69 1.25 -1.03
C THR A 63 11.17 1.41 -1.05
N ALA A 64 10.68 2.36 -1.86
CA ALA A 64 9.25 2.52 -2.10
C ALA A 64 8.57 1.24 -2.64
N ALA A 65 9.27 0.49 -3.49
CA ALA A 65 8.77 -0.76 -4.05
C ALA A 65 8.61 -1.86 -2.98
N GLN A 66 9.52 -1.94 -2.02
CA GLN A 66 9.42 -2.89 -0.90
C GLN A 66 8.21 -2.54 -0.02
N GLN A 67 8.09 -1.28 0.40
CA GLN A 67 6.95 -0.81 1.20
C GLN A 67 5.60 -1.04 0.49
N TYR A 68 5.53 -0.82 -0.83
CA TYR A 68 4.34 -1.14 -1.62
C TYR A 68 4.05 -2.64 -1.64
N THR A 69 5.07 -3.48 -1.85
CA THR A 69 4.91 -4.94 -1.90
C THR A 69 4.44 -5.50 -0.56
N GLU A 70 4.93 -4.95 0.55
CA GLU A 70 4.49 -5.31 1.89
C GLU A 70 3.02 -4.95 2.12
N PHE A 71 2.63 -3.74 1.71
CA PHE A 71 1.23 -3.33 1.74
C PHE A 71 0.36 -4.26 0.90
N GLU A 72 0.72 -4.51 -0.37
CA GLU A 72 -0.02 -5.40 -1.27
C GLU A 72 -0.15 -6.82 -0.66
N THR A 73 0.93 -7.34 -0.08
CA THR A 73 0.94 -8.66 0.58
C THR A 73 -0.02 -8.69 1.76
N ALA A 74 -0.01 -7.66 2.60
CA ALA A 74 -0.93 -7.55 3.74
C ALA A 74 -2.40 -7.45 3.29
N VAL A 75 -2.68 -6.68 2.23
CA VAL A 75 -4.04 -6.57 1.68
C VAL A 75 -4.50 -7.91 1.10
N LYS A 76 -3.65 -8.61 0.33
CA LYS A 76 -3.96 -9.94 -0.22
C LYS A 76 -4.20 -10.97 0.88
N ALA A 77 -3.40 -10.95 1.95
CA ALA A 77 -3.61 -11.80 3.11
C ALA A 77 -4.99 -11.52 3.75
N ARG A 78 -5.33 -10.24 3.95
CA ARG A 78 -6.63 -9.85 4.51
C ARG A 78 -7.80 -10.23 3.61
N ALA A 79 -7.68 -10.04 2.29
CA ALA A 79 -8.69 -10.45 1.33
C ALA A 79 -8.92 -11.98 1.38
N LYS A 80 -7.85 -12.78 1.50
CA LYS A 80 -7.95 -14.24 1.66
C LYS A 80 -8.68 -14.63 2.95
N GLU A 81 -8.41 -13.95 4.07
CA GLU A 81 -9.14 -14.17 5.33
C GLU A 81 -10.64 -13.87 5.19
N LEU A 82 -11.00 -12.90 4.35
CA LEU A 82 -12.38 -12.53 4.02
C LEU A 82 -13.03 -13.45 2.98
N GLY A 83 -12.30 -14.44 2.44
CA GLY A 83 -12.83 -15.44 1.51
C GLY A 83 -12.62 -15.15 0.02
N TYR A 84 -11.87 -14.11 -0.34
CA TYR A 84 -11.60 -13.76 -1.74
C TYR A 84 -10.73 -14.83 -2.40
N VAL A 85 -11.06 -15.20 -3.64
CA VAL A 85 -10.19 -16.01 -4.50
C VAL A 85 -9.29 -15.06 -5.31
N ILE A 86 -8.04 -14.90 -4.86
CA ILE A 86 -7.05 -14.08 -5.57
C ILE A 86 -6.30 -14.96 -6.58
N PHE A 87 -6.42 -14.65 -7.87
CA PHE A 87 -5.63 -15.28 -8.94
C PHE A 87 -4.24 -14.62 -9.02
N ALA A 88 -3.19 -15.45 -9.08
CA ALA A 88 -1.79 -15.01 -9.10
C ALA A 88 -1.35 -14.53 -10.49
#